data_AF-A0A957V8P6-F1
#
_entry.id   AF-A0A957V8P6-F1
#
_cell.length_a   1.000
_cell.length_b   1.000
_cell.length_c   1.000
_cell.angle_alpha   90.00
_cell.angle_beta   90.00
_cell.angle_gamma   90.00
#
_symmetry.space_group_name_H-M   'P 1'
#
loop_
_entity.id
_entity.type
_entity.pdbx_description
1 polymer ?
#
loop_
_entity_poly.entity_id
_entity_poly.type
_entity_poly.pdbx_seq_one_letter_code
_entity_poly.pdbx_strand_id
1 'polypeptide(L)' 'MDRTPPAAKSDEIELYIRTYYSLLRSTGPVRIRSLEETHMGMRSNLHHLADTDDLDVSALVYSALRLPSQIVDATLMV' A
#
# COMPACT_ATOMS: atom_id res chain seq x y z
N MET A 1 21.26 1.40 -9.92
CA MET A 1 19.81 1.47 -10.22
C MET A 1 19.31 2.73 -9.55
N ASP A 2 18.90 3.73 -10.34
CA ASP A 2 18.37 4.97 -9.79
C ASP A 2 17.13 4.63 -8.96
N ARG A 3 17.20 4.92 -7.65
CA ARG A 3 16.15 4.65 -6.66
C ARG A 3 15.36 5.91 -6.33
N THR A 4 15.53 6.97 -7.12
CA THR A 4 14.79 8.21 -6.92
C THR A 4 13.30 7.91 -7.16
N PRO A 5 12.44 8.06 -6.13
CA PRO A 5 11.02 7.86 -6.31
C PRO A 5 10.53 8.81 -7.41
N PRO A 6 9.59 8.39 -8.27
CA PRO A 6 9.02 9.27 -9.28
C PRO A 6 8.49 10.52 -8.61
N ALA A 7 8.81 11.70 -9.16
CA ALA A 7 8.32 12.96 -8.63
C ALA A 7 6.79 12.94 -8.63
N ALA A 8 6.20 12.79 -7.44
CA ALA A 8 4.76 12.79 -7.28
C ALA A 8 4.23 14.20 -7.48
N LYS A 9 3.08 14.35 -8.13
CA LYS A 9 2.43 15.66 -8.31
C LYS A 9 1.67 16.12 -7.05
N SER A 10 1.60 15.30 -6.01
CA SER A 10 0.90 15.60 -4.74
C SER A 10 1.77 15.21 -3.55
N ASP A 11 1.78 16.08 -2.54
CA ASP A 11 2.54 15.91 -1.30
C ASP A 11 2.11 14.65 -0.53
N GLU A 12 0.84 14.29 -0.60
CA GLU A 12 0.28 13.09 0.02
C GLU A 12 0.82 11.81 -0.62
N ILE A 13 0.97 11.78 -1.95
CA ILE A 13 1.61 10.67 -2.66
C ILE A 13 3.08 10.55 -2.26
N GLU A 14 3.81 11.67 -2.19
CA GLU A 14 5.22 11.64 -1.79
C GLU A 14 5.39 11.15 -0.34
N LEU A 15 4.53 11.64 0.57
CA LEU A 15 4.51 11.20 1.96
C LEU A 15 4.24 9.70 2.07
N TYR A 16 3.27 9.18 1.33
CA TYR A 16 2.96 7.75 1.29
C TYR A 16 4.17 6.93 0.81
N ILE A 17 4.79 7.33 -0.31
CA ILE A 17 5.98 6.66 -0.85
C ILE A 17 7.14 6.66 0.16
N ARG A 18 7.42 7.81 0.79
CA ARG A 18 8.48 7.93 1.81
C ARG A 18 8.19 7.05 3.03
N THR A 19 6.96 7.04 3.51
CA THR A 19 6.52 6.22 4.64
C THR A 19 6.69 4.74 4.32
N TYR A 20 6.23 4.31 3.15
CA TYR A 20 6.34 2.94 2.69
C TYR A 20 7.81 2.48 2.59
N TYR A 21 8.67 3.25 1.94
CA TYR A 21 10.09 2.92 1.85
C TYR A 21 10.82 2.96 3.19
N SER A 22 10.40 3.83 4.11
CA SER A 22 10.95 3.86 5.47
C SER A 22 10.66 2.57 6.21
N LEU A 23 9.40 2.10 6.14
CA LEU A 23 8.96 0.87 6.79
C LEU A 23 9.63 -0.37 6.19
N LEU A 24 9.78 -0.43 4.87
CA LEU A 24 10.52 -1.52 4.21
C LEU A 24 12.00 -1.58 4.56
N ARG A 25 12.61 -0.47 5.00
CA ARG A 25 13.98 -0.44 5.49
C ARG A 25 14.10 -0.79 6.97
N SER A 26 12.98 -0.83 7.69
CA SER A 26 12.99 -1.27 9.08
C SER A 26 13.19 -2.79 9.15
N THR A 27 13.96 -3.26 10.13
CA THR A 27 14.23 -4.68 10.37
C THR A 27 13.22 -5.32 11.33
N GLY A 28 12.29 -4.52 11.85
CA GLY A 28 11.29 -4.94 12.82
C GLY A 28 9.93 -5.23 12.17
N PRO A 29 9.06 -5.99 12.86
CA PRO A 29 7.70 -6.21 12.38
C PRO A 29 6.94 -4.88 12.33
N VAL A 30 6.31 -4.61 11.19
CA VAL A 30 5.45 -3.45 10.98
C VAL A 30 4.01 -3.90 10.89
N ARG A 31 3.13 -3.27 11.67
CA ARG A 31 1.68 -3.50 11.55
C ARG A 31 1.18 -2.84 10.27
N ILE A 32 0.45 -3.59 9.44
CA ILE A 32 -0.17 -3.07 8.20
C ILE A 32 -1.05 -1.85 8.48
N ARG A 33 -1.76 -1.83 9.62
CA ARG A 33 -2.60 -0.70 10.05
C ARG A 33 -1.85 0.64 10.10
N SER A 34 -0.53 0.63 10.30
CA SER A 34 0.28 1.85 10.31
C SER A 34 0.37 2.52 8.92
N LEU A 35 0.02 1.82 7.84
CA LEU A 35 0.01 2.36 6.48
C LEU A 35 -1.36 2.91 6.06
N GLU A 36 -2.45 2.48 6.72
CA GLU A 36 -3.83 2.75 6.30
C GLU A 36 -4.10 4.25 6.16
N GLU A 37 -3.74 5.05 7.17
CA GLU A 37 -3.98 6.50 7.17
C GLU A 37 -3.30 7.21 6.00
N THR A 38 -2.00 6.96 5.80
CA THR A 38 -1.24 7.54 4.69
C THR A 38 -1.71 7.04 3.32
N HIS A 39 -2.20 5.80 3.25
CA HIS A 39 -2.76 5.23 2.02
C HIS A 39 -4.07 5.90 1.64
N MET A 40 -4.98 6.12 2.60
CA MET A 40 -6.24 6.84 2.41
C MET A 40 -5.97 8.30 2.01
N GLY A 41 -5.05 8.97 2.71
CA GLY A 41 -4.70 10.38 2.45
C GLY A 41 -4.17 10.63 1.04
N MET A 42 -3.49 9.65 0.44
CA MET A 42 -2.99 9.72 -0.94
C MET A 42 -4.12 9.74 -2.00
N ARG A 43 -5.33 9.27 -1.66
CA ARG A 43 -6.48 9.14 -2.59
C ARG A 43 -6.13 8.39 -3.87
N SER A 44 -5.74 7.13 -3.71
CA SER A 44 -5.40 6.26 -4.83
C SER A 44 -6.55 6.14 -5.84
N ASN A 45 -6.26 6.28 -7.13
CA ASN A 45 -7.23 5.97 -8.19
C ASN A 45 -7.67 4.50 -8.21
N LEU A 46 -6.95 3.62 -7.53
CA LEU A 46 -7.30 2.21 -7.46
C LEU A 46 -8.32 1.92 -6.35
N HIS A 47 -8.30 2.71 -5.28
CA HIS A 47 -9.10 2.50 -4.07
C HIS A 47 -9.97 3.74 -3.82
N HIS A 48 -11.09 3.84 -4.52
CA HIS A 48 -11.97 5.01 -4.47
C HIS A 48 -12.82 5.07 -3.19
N LEU A 49 -13.05 3.91 -2.56
CA LEU A 49 -13.85 3.79 -1.33
C LEU A 49 -12.97 3.66 -0.07
N ALA A 50 -11.68 4.00 -0.16
CA ALA A 50 -10.71 3.77 0.90
C ALA A 50 -11.04 4.48 2.24
N ASP A 51 -11.74 5.60 2.18
CA ASP A 51 -12.15 6.41 3.34
C ASP A 51 -13.57 6.11 3.82
N THR A 52 -14.17 5.03 3.32
CA THR A 52 -15.54 4.62 3.64
C THR A 52 -15.55 3.23 4.29
N ASP A 53 -16.67 2.89 4.93
CA ASP A 53 -16.90 1.52 5.43
C ASP A 53 -17.35 0.55 4.33
N ASP A 54 -17.51 1.04 3.08
CA ASP A 54 -17.96 0.23 1.95
C ASP A 54 -16.80 -0.56 1.33
N LEU A 55 -17.12 -1.77 0.85
CA LEU A 55 -16.15 -2.62 0.17
C LEU A 55 -15.81 -2.09 -1.23
N ASP A 56 -14.55 -1.74 -1.47
CA ASP A 56 -14.04 -1.49 -2.81
C ASP A 56 -13.81 -2.81 -3.58
N VAL A 57 -14.86 -3.31 -4.23
CA VAL A 57 -14.83 -4.56 -5.01
C VAL A 57 -13.78 -4.50 -6.12
N SER A 58 -13.66 -3.36 -6.81
CA SER A 58 -12.71 -3.18 -7.91
C SER A 58 -11.28 -3.32 -7.41
N ALA A 59 -10.96 -2.67 -6.30
CA ALA A 59 -9.63 -2.74 -5.71
C ALA A 59 -9.31 -4.12 -5.13
N LEU A 60 -10.30 -4.77 -4.50
CA LEU A 60 -10.17 -6.15 -4.01
C LEU A 60 -9.86 -7.11 -5.16
N VAL A 61 -10.63 -7.08 -6.23
CA VAL A 61 -10.43 -7.93 -7.41
C VAL A 61 -9.08 -7.65 -8.07
N TYR A 62 -8.74 -6.37 -8.26
CA TYR A 62 -7.45 -5.97 -8.82
C TYR A 62 -6.26 -6.53 -8.01
N SER A 63 -6.37 -6.48 -6.68
CA SER A 63 -5.34 -6.97 -5.77
C SER A 63 -5.26 -8.48 -5.79
N ALA A 64 -6.40 -9.17 -5.68
CA ALA A 64 -6.48 -10.63 -5.68
C ALA A 64 -5.87 -11.24 -6.95
N LEU A 65 -6.11 -10.64 -8.11
CA LEU A 65 -5.55 -11.11 -9.39
C LEU A 65 -4.03 -10.94 -9.54
N ARG A 66 -3.39 -10.18 -8.65
CA ARG A 66 -1.93 -9.95 -8.64
C ARG A 66 -1.21 -10.72 -7.55
N LEU A 67 -1.94 -11.42 -6.69
CA LEU A 67 -1.31 -12.22 -5.66
C LEU A 67 -0.67 -13.47 -6.29
N PRO A 68 0.55 -13.83 -5.88
CA PRO A 68 1.16 -15.10 -6.28
C PRO A 68 0.35 -16.26 -5.67
N SER A 69 0.29 -17.42 -6.35
CA SER A 69 -0.48 -18.57 -5.87
C SER A 69 -0.01 -19.06 -4.49
N GLN A 70 1.26 -18.84 -4.16
CA GLN A 70 1.87 -19.15 -2.86
C GLN A 70 1.26 -18.36 -1.70
N ILE A 71 0.51 -17.27 -1.95
CA ILE A 71 -0.13 -16.49 -0.89
C ILE A 71 -1.13 -17.33 -0.07
N VAL A 72 -1.74 -18.34 -0.69
CA VAL A 72 -2.79 -19.16 -0.07
C VAL A 72 -2.24 -19.95 1.12
N ASP A 73 -0.97 -20.35 1.05
CA ASP A 73 -0.29 -21.13 2.08
C ASP A 73 0.59 -20.26 3.01
N ALA A 74 0.67 -18.95 2.75
CA ALA A 74 1.53 -18.05 3.49
C ALA A 74 0.96 -17.75 4.89
N THR A 75 1.71 -18.10 5.92
CA THR A 75 1.37 -17.81 7.33
C THR A 75 2.17 -16.64 7.90
N LEU A 76 3.26 -16.24 7.24
CA LEU A 76 4.12 -15.12 7.64
C LEU A 76 4.79 -14.49 6.40
N MET A 77 4.67 -13.17 6.25
CA MET A 77 5.53 -12.37 5.38
C MET A 77 6.62 -11.73 6.23
N VAL A 78 7.89 -11.99 5.90
CA VAL A 78 9.08 -11.46 6.58
C VAL A 78 9.84 -10.55 5.63
#